data_AF-A0A227HX89-F1
#
_entry.id   AF-A0A227HX89-F1
#
_cell.length_a   1.000
_cell.length_b   1.000
_cell.length_c   1.000
_cell.angle_alpha   90.00
_cell.angle_beta   90.00
_cell.angle_gamma   90.00
#
_symmetry.space_group_name_H-M   'P 1'
#
loop_
_entity.id
_entity.type
_entity.pdbx_description
1 polymer ?
#
loop_
_entity_poly.entity_id
_entity_poly.type
_entity_poly.pdbx_seq_one_letter_code
_entity_poly.pdbx_strand_id
1 'polypeptide(L)' 'FPMVDTQLMAAFLGHGLSTGFATLVEEYLGVALDKSESRTDWMARPLTQKQLDYAAADVHYLLPLYEKLLDKVTEAG' A
#
# COMPACT_ATOMS: atom_id res chain seq x y z
N PHE A 1 10.59 -9.87 14.47
CA PHE A 1 11.07 -9.04 13.34
C PHE A 1 10.76 -7.59 13.64
N PRO A 2 11.64 -6.63 13.32
CA PRO A 2 11.27 -5.22 13.39
C PRO A 2 10.12 -4.95 12.41
N MET A 3 9.18 -4.06 12.78
CA MET A 3 8.12 -3.57 11.91
C MET A 3 8.65 -2.38 11.12
N VAL A 4 8.37 -2.34 9.82
CA VAL A 4 8.78 -1.25 8.91
C VAL A 4 7.53 -0.63 8.27
N ASP A 5 7.54 0.69 8.14
CA ASP A 5 6.45 1.45 7.53
C ASP A 5 6.87 1.97 6.15
N THR A 6 6.19 1.52 5.10
CA THR A 6 6.45 1.90 3.71
C THR A 6 6.15 3.38 3.44
N GLN A 7 5.25 4.02 4.19
CA GLN A 7 4.99 5.45 4.07
C GLN A 7 6.18 6.27 4.57
N LEU A 8 6.82 5.85 5.66
CA LEU A 8 8.04 6.50 6.15
C LEU A 8 9.19 6.33 5.17
N MET A 9 9.38 5.12 4.62
CA MET A 9 10.39 4.88 3.58
C MET A 9 10.16 5.81 2.36
N ALA A 10 8.92 5.90 1.89
CA ALA A 10 8.57 6.80 0.80
C ALA A 10 8.87 8.27 1.15
N ALA A 11 8.59 8.72 2.38
CA ALA A 11 8.87 10.08 2.82
C ALA A 11 10.37 10.42 2.76
N PHE A 12 11.26 9.47 3.12
CA PHE A 12 12.71 9.63 2.94
C PHE A 12 13.14 9.70 1.48
N LEU A 13 12.38 9.07 0.58
CA LEU A 13 12.59 9.14 -0.88
C LEU A 13 12.00 10.40 -1.54
N GLY A 14 11.59 11.40 -0.74
CA GLY A 14 11.07 12.69 -1.23
C GLY A 14 9.56 12.70 -1.47
N HIS A 15 8.84 11.63 -1.11
CA HIS A 15 7.38 11.66 -1.09
C HIS A 15 6.88 12.50 0.09
N GLY A 16 5.64 12.99 0.01
CA GLY A 16 5.02 13.67 1.15
C GLY A 16 4.81 12.71 2.33
N LEU A 17 4.85 13.23 3.56
CA LEU A 17 4.63 12.46 4.80
C LEU A 17 3.28 11.72 4.85
N SER A 18 2.32 12.11 4.02
CA SER A 18 0.97 11.53 3.98
C SER A 18 0.64 10.94 2.60
N THR A 19 1.65 10.44 1.89
CA THR A 19 1.43 9.78 0.60
C THR A 19 0.64 8.49 0.80
N GLY A 20 -0.42 8.32 0.01
CA GLY A 20 -1.34 7.18 0.15
C GLY A 20 -0.81 5.89 -0.48
N PHE A 21 -1.17 4.75 0.11
CA PHE A 21 -0.75 3.42 -0.36
C PHE A 21 -1.03 3.19 -1.85
N ALA A 22 -2.25 3.45 -2.31
CA ALA A 22 -2.61 3.27 -3.72
C ALA A 22 -1.79 4.12 -4.68
N THR A 23 -1.37 5.33 -4.28
CA THR A 23 -0.49 6.18 -5.09
C THR A 23 0.89 5.55 -5.22
N LEU A 24 1.43 5.02 -4.12
CA LEU A 24 2.71 4.31 -4.15
C LEU A 24 2.63 3.02 -4.99
N VAL A 25 1.55 2.24 -4.86
CA VAL A 25 1.36 1.04 -5.67
C VAL A 25 1.25 1.38 -7.16
N GLU A 26 0.54 2.43 -7.52
CA GLU A 26 0.44 2.89 -8.90
C GLU A 26 1.81 3.33 -9.44
N GLU A 27 2.58 4.11 -8.68
CA GLU A 27 3.88 4.62 -9.10
C GLU A 27 4.96 3.53 -9.22
N TYR A 28 5.07 2.65 -8.22
CA TYR A 28 6.15 1.68 -8.14
C TYR A 28 5.83 0.33 -8.81
N LEU A 29 4.55 -0.04 -8.86
CA LEU A 29 4.11 -1.34 -9.40
C LEU A 29 3.27 -1.19 -10.67
N GLY A 30 2.86 0.03 -11.05
CA GLY A 30 2.03 0.26 -12.24
C GLY A 30 0.59 -0.25 -12.10
N VAL A 31 0.13 -0.49 -10.87
CA VAL A 31 -1.19 -1.07 -10.59
C VAL A 31 -2.12 0.00 -9.99
N ALA A 32 -3.23 0.28 -10.67
CA ALA A 32 -4.28 1.13 -10.14
C ALA A 32 -5.19 0.35 -9.20
N LEU A 33 -5.17 0.67 -7.90
CA LEU A 33 -6.05 0.05 -6.91
C LEU A 33 -7.43 0.71 -6.89
N ASP A 34 -8.46 -0.13 -6.82
CA ASP A 34 -9.82 0.33 -6.56
C ASP A 34 -9.94 0.78 -5.10
N LYS A 35 -10.39 2.02 -4.87
CA LYS A 35 -10.56 2.64 -3.55
C LYS A 35 -12.00 2.57 -3.04
N SER A 36 -12.91 1.98 -3.81
CA SER A 36 -14.35 2.03 -3.60
C SER A 36 -14.80 1.45 -2.26
N GLU A 37 -14.10 0.42 -1.73
CA GLU A 37 -14.52 -0.29 -0.52
C GLU A 37 -13.87 0.24 0.77
N SER A 38 -12.98 1.25 0.69
CA SER A 38 -12.23 1.81 1.83
C SER A 38 -13.12 2.38 2.94
N ARG A 39 -14.36 2.80 2.62
CA ARG A 39 -15.33 3.41 3.54
C ARG A 39 -16.66 2.65 3.54
N THR A 40 -16.60 1.33 3.66
CA THR A 40 -17.78 0.45 3.72
C THR A 40 -17.96 -0.17 5.10
N ASP A 41 -19.11 -0.80 5.34
CA ASP A 41 -19.37 -1.50 6.60
C ASP A 41 -18.57 -2.81 6.66
N TRP A 42 -17.43 -2.77 7.35
CA TRP A 42 -16.56 -3.92 7.59
C TRP A 42 -17.06 -4.87 8.69
N MET A 43 -18.11 -4.48 9.43
CA MET A 43 -18.77 -5.31 10.43
C MET A 43 -19.88 -6.17 9.81
N ALA A 44 -20.41 -5.77 8.65
CA ALA A 44 -21.45 -6.50 7.92
C ALA A 44 -21.05 -7.94 7.62
N ARG A 45 -22.01 -8.87 7.67
CA ARG A 45 -21.81 -10.27 7.28
C ARG A 45 -22.97 -10.77 6.42
N PRO A 46 -22.68 -11.55 5.35
CA PRO A 46 -21.34 -11.80 4.81
C PRO A 46 -20.71 -10.53 4.21
N LEU A 47 -19.37 -10.49 4.14
CA LEU A 47 -18.69 -9.43 3.38
C LEU A 47 -18.98 -9.63 1.89
N THR A 48 -19.02 -8.52 1.14
CA THR A 48 -19.16 -8.59 -0.32
C THR A 48 -17.85 -9.07 -0.96
N GLN A 49 -17.93 -9.61 -2.18
CA GLN A 49 -16.72 -10.00 -2.92
C GLN A 49 -15.76 -8.81 -3.11
N LYS A 50 -16.29 -7.62 -3.36
CA LYS A 50 -15.47 -6.41 -3.52
C LYS A 50 -14.71 -6.05 -2.24
N GLN A 51 -15.35 -6.18 -1.07
CA GLN A 51 -14.68 -5.97 0.21
C GLN A 51 -13.55 -6.98 0.43
N LEU A 52 -13.76 -8.25 0.06
CA LEU A 52 -12.72 -9.28 0.13
C LEU A 52 -11.54 -8.94 -0.80
N ASP A 53 -11.84 -8.56 -2.05
CA ASP A 53 -10.82 -8.23 -3.05
C ASP A 53 -10.02 -6.98 -2.63
N TYR A 54 -10.70 -5.94 -2.12
CA TYR A 54 -10.07 -4.73 -1.60
C TYR A 54 -9.14 -5.04 -0.42
N ALA A 55 -9.64 -5.80 0.58
CA ALA A 55 -8.85 -6.14 1.76
C ALA A 55 -7.64 -7.01 1.42
N ALA A 56 -7.78 -7.91 0.45
CA ALA A 56 -6.66 -8.71 -0.04
C ALA A 56 -5.63 -7.85 -0.78
N ALA A 57 -6.06 -6.88 -1.59
CA ALA A 57 -5.17 -6.00 -2.33
C ALA A 57 -4.27 -5.15 -1.41
N ASP A 58 -4.78 -4.69 -0.26
CA ASP A 58 -4.03 -3.88 0.71
C ASP A 58 -2.78 -4.59 1.26
N VAL A 59 -2.74 -5.93 1.22
CA VAL A 59 -1.55 -6.72 1.65
C VAL A 59 -0.84 -7.41 0.50
N HIS A 60 -1.56 -7.77 -0.57
CA HIS A 60 -0.99 -8.45 -1.73
C HIS A 60 0.09 -7.60 -2.41
N TYR A 61 -0.15 -6.29 -2.54
CA TYR A 61 0.77 -5.35 -3.17
C TYR A 61 1.78 -4.72 -2.19
N LEU A 62 1.59 -4.89 -0.88
CA LEU A 62 2.45 -4.28 0.13
C LEU A 62 3.87 -4.86 0.14
N LEU A 63 4.01 -6.18 -0.01
CA LEU A 63 5.33 -6.82 -0.01
C LEU A 63 6.16 -6.43 -1.26
N PRO A 64 5.65 -6.51 -2.49
CA PRO A 64 6.38 -6.02 -3.67
C PRO A 64 6.72 -4.52 -3.58
N LEU A 65 5.82 -3.70 -3.02
CA LEU A 65 6.08 -2.28 -2.80
C LEU A 65 7.25 -2.09 -1.81
N TYR A 66 7.23 -2.81 -0.69
CA TYR A 66 8.29 -2.77 0.31
C TYR A 66 9.66 -3.10 -0.30
N GLU A 67 9.76 -4.16 -1.10
CA GLU A 67 11.01 -4.55 -1.77
C GLU A 67 11.55 -3.42 -2.65
N LYS A 68 10.68 -2.77 -3.45
CA LYS A 68 11.08 -1.62 -4.29
C LYS A 68 11.53 -0.41 -3.48
N LEU A 69 10.83 -0.10 -2.39
CA LEU A 69 11.21 1.01 -1.53
C LEU A 69 12.52 0.71 -0.79
N LEU A 70 12.75 -0.54 -0.38
CA LEU A 70 13.97 -0.95 0.30
C LEU A 70 15.19 -0.80 -0.60
N ASP A 71 15.10 -1.24 -1.85
CA ASP A 71 16.17 -1.06 -2.84
C ASP A 71 16.51 0.44 -2.96
N LYS A 72 15.50 1.29 -3.13
CA LYS A 72 15.68 2.73 -3.30
C LYS A 72 16.22 3.44 -2.07
N VAL A 73 15.74 3.10 -0.88
CA VAL A 73 16.27 3.68 0.36
C VAL A 73 17.73 3.28 0.54
N THR A 74 18.06 2.01 0.27
CA THR A 74 19.44 1.51 0.35
C THR A 74 20.36 2.21 -0.65
N GLU A 75 19.88 2.51 -1.85
CA GLU A 75 20.61 3.30 -2.86
C GLU A 75 20.81 4.76 -2.44
N ALA A 76 19.89 5.34 -1.67
CA ALA A 76 19.92 6.74 -1.24
C ALA A 76 20.85 6.99 -0.02
N GLY A 77 21.15 5.96 0.78
CA GLY A 77 22.07 6.00 1.93
C GLY A 77 21.38 5.96 3.28
#